data_AF-A0A7L2RFC5-F1
#
_entry.id   AF-A0A7L2RFC5-F1
#
_cell.length_a   1.000
_cell.length_b   1.000
_cell.length_c   1.000
_cell.angle_alpha   90.00
_cell.angle_beta   90.00
_cell.angle_gamma   90.00
#
_symmetry.space_group_name_H-M   'P 1'
#
loop_
_entity.id
_entity.type
_entity.pdbx_description
1 polymer ?
#
loop_
_entity_poly.entity_id
_entity_poly.type
_entity_poly.pdbx_seq_one_letter_code
_entity_poly.pdbx_strand_id
1 'polypeptide(L)'
;MGGLLQALVGVSEKAAEIARLCRREDPLFQLLVAEKTGADRNRRFLQDFKTLADVLIQEVIKHDLGKEFPELQGHIHGEESNEFRDVQGGTVAVRVCATPRDTVALLLSVLGPEQAAAELLADAVHRDVTLQDEALAGVEPPVSPQDLAVWIDPIDSTNEYIGGREDVPPVDGIAPAGLCSALVLIGAFDRRSGCPVLGVINEPFFRRDPRTRRWQGRYHWGVAHGDTRLCSLSPPPARAVPRVVLSRAEGPAVRGALGPLCGGRPHFAAGAGYKMLCVILGL
;
A
#
# COMPACT_ATOMS: atom_id res chain seq x y z
N MET A 1 5.92 5.05 23.82
CA MET A 1 5.07 4.13 23.03
C MET A 1 4.00 4.97 22.40
N GLY A 2 3.91 4.95 21.08
CA GLY A 2 2.87 5.68 20.36
C GLY A 2 1.54 4.95 20.45
N GLY A 3 0.44 5.66 20.21
CA GLY A 3 -0.88 5.02 20.08
C GLY A 3 -0.95 4.14 18.83
N LEU A 4 -1.89 3.18 18.79
CA LEU A 4 -2.07 2.27 17.64
C LEU A 4 -2.17 3.00 16.29
N LEU A 5 -2.84 4.15 16.24
CA LEU A 5 -2.94 4.95 15.02
C LEU A 5 -1.56 5.45 14.53
N GLN A 6 -0.69 5.90 15.43
CA GLN A 6 0.67 6.32 15.10
C GLN A 6 1.48 5.17 14.53
N ALA A 7 1.36 3.98 15.14
CA ALA A 7 2.02 2.78 14.65
C ALA A 7 1.52 2.39 13.25
N LEU A 8 0.21 2.41 13.01
CA LEU A 8 -0.39 2.14 11.69
C LEU A 8 0.12 3.13 10.61
N VAL A 9 0.21 4.42 10.94
CA VAL A 9 0.79 5.40 10.03
C VAL A 9 2.27 5.12 9.79
N GLY A 10 3.03 4.79 10.83
CA GLY A 10 4.47 4.51 10.75
C GLY A 10 4.78 3.32 9.84
N VAL A 11 4.08 2.21 10.02
CA VAL A 11 4.23 1.03 9.16
C VAL A 11 3.73 1.28 7.73
N SER A 12 2.71 2.13 7.53
CA SER A 12 2.27 2.54 6.19
C SER A 12 3.35 3.35 5.46
N GLU A 13 4.07 4.21 6.17
CA GLU A 13 5.13 5.02 5.56
C GLU A 13 6.36 4.17 5.25
N LYS A 14 6.70 3.23 6.13
CA LYS A 14 7.74 2.21 5.86
C LYS A 14 7.39 1.37 4.63
N ALA A 15 6.14 0.92 4.51
CA ALA A 15 5.63 0.24 3.33
C ALA A 15 5.77 1.10 2.05
N ALA A 16 5.40 2.38 2.13
CA ALA A 16 5.53 3.32 1.02
C ALA A 16 7.00 3.58 0.62
N GLU A 17 7.92 3.64 1.59
CA GLU A 17 9.35 3.72 1.33
C GLU A 17 9.88 2.50 0.59
N ILE A 18 9.46 1.29 0.98
CA ILE A 18 9.83 0.04 0.30
C ILE A 18 9.27 0.05 -1.13
N ALA A 19 8.00 0.42 -1.34
CA ALA A 19 7.41 0.55 -2.67
C ALA A 19 8.18 1.54 -3.57
N ARG A 20 8.60 2.69 -3.02
CA ARG A 20 9.45 3.65 -3.74
C ARG A 20 10.85 3.09 -4.02
N LEU A 21 11.45 2.40 -3.05
CA LEU A 21 12.78 1.79 -3.16
C LEU A 21 12.83 0.79 -4.33
N CYS A 22 11.84 -0.08 -4.41
CA CYS A 22 11.71 -1.09 -5.46
C CYS A 22 11.68 -0.48 -6.87
N ARG A 23 11.23 0.77 -7.02
CA ARG A 23 11.23 1.50 -8.29
C ARG A 23 12.45 2.41 -8.50
N ARG A 24 13.18 2.75 -7.43
CA ARG A 24 14.29 3.70 -7.46
C ARG A 24 15.63 3.02 -7.69
N GLU A 25 15.87 1.90 -7.04
CA GLU A 25 17.17 1.23 -7.08
C GLU A 25 17.23 0.26 -8.26
N ASP A 26 18.24 0.39 -9.11
CA ASP A 26 18.37 -0.41 -10.33
C ASP A 26 18.25 -1.93 -10.08
N PRO A 27 18.93 -2.54 -9.08
CA PRO A 27 18.81 -3.98 -8.84
C PRO A 27 17.38 -4.45 -8.58
N LEU A 28 16.58 -3.63 -7.88
CA LEU A 28 15.18 -3.95 -7.57
C LEU A 28 14.26 -3.62 -8.74
N PHE A 29 14.50 -2.50 -9.40
CA PHE A 29 13.70 -2.06 -10.54
C PHE A 29 13.77 -3.07 -11.68
N GLN A 30 14.97 -3.60 -11.98
CA GLN A 30 15.13 -4.63 -13.01
C GLN A 30 14.32 -5.89 -12.69
N LEU A 31 14.24 -6.31 -11.42
CA LEU A 31 13.41 -7.44 -11.01
C LEU A 31 11.91 -7.13 -11.11
N LEU A 32 11.51 -5.89 -10.82
CA LEU A 32 10.12 -5.43 -10.88
C LEU A 32 9.55 -5.40 -12.30
N VAL A 33 10.35 -4.92 -13.27
CA VAL A 33 9.91 -4.72 -14.66
C VAL A 33 10.41 -5.79 -15.61
N ALA A 34 11.16 -6.78 -15.14
CA ALA A 34 11.62 -7.87 -15.97
C ALA A 34 10.42 -8.62 -16.59
N GLU A 35 10.16 -8.36 -17.86
CA GLU A 35 9.52 -9.31 -18.77
C GLU A 35 10.61 -9.86 -19.67
N LYS A 36 11.34 -10.89 -19.21
CA LYS A 36 12.40 -11.47 -20.05
C LYS A 36 11.78 -12.31 -21.18
N THR A 37 11.89 -11.78 -22.39
CA THR A 37 11.74 -12.51 -23.65
C THR A 37 12.95 -13.42 -23.84
N GLY A 38 12.76 -14.74 -23.78
CA GLY A 38 13.85 -15.72 -23.96
C GLY A 38 13.46 -17.17 -23.65
N ALA A 39 14.31 -18.11 -24.05
CA ALA A 39 14.10 -19.57 -23.94
C ALA A 39 14.53 -20.19 -22.59
N ASP A 40 15.30 -19.48 -21.76
CA ASP A 40 15.73 -19.93 -20.42
C ASP A 40 14.68 -19.61 -19.34
N ARG A 41 13.48 -20.18 -19.52
CA ARG A 41 12.30 -19.81 -18.72
C ARG A 41 12.21 -20.55 -17.39
N ASN A 42 12.33 -19.79 -16.30
CA ASN A 42 11.45 -19.97 -15.14
C ASN A 42 10.38 -18.87 -15.17
N ARG A 43 9.24 -19.10 -15.84
CA ARG A 43 8.08 -18.16 -15.84
C ARG A 43 7.59 -17.82 -14.43
N ARG A 44 7.91 -18.68 -13.43
CA ARG A 44 7.68 -18.44 -12.00
C ARG A 44 8.38 -17.17 -11.50
N PHE A 45 9.69 -17.04 -11.73
CA PHE A 45 10.55 -16.01 -11.13
C PHE A 45 10.09 -14.56 -11.39
N LEU A 46 9.45 -14.31 -12.54
CA LEU A 46 8.95 -12.97 -12.92
C LEU A 46 7.56 -12.66 -12.33
N GLN A 47 6.73 -13.69 -12.13
CA GLN A 47 5.51 -13.57 -11.33
C GLN A 47 5.88 -13.42 -9.84
N ASP A 48 6.95 -14.09 -9.41
CA ASP A 48 7.38 -14.16 -8.02
C ASP A 48 7.89 -12.82 -7.48
N PHE A 49 8.55 -11.94 -8.25
CA PHE A 49 9.04 -10.67 -7.68
C PHE A 49 7.92 -9.64 -7.45
N LYS A 50 6.90 -9.60 -8.32
CA LYS A 50 5.72 -8.74 -8.14
C LYS A 50 5.04 -9.11 -6.82
N THR A 51 4.74 -10.40 -6.68
CA THR A 51 4.23 -10.99 -5.43
C THR A 51 5.19 -10.81 -4.25
N LEU A 52 6.51 -10.82 -4.45
CA LEU A 52 7.47 -10.63 -3.36
C LEU A 52 7.41 -9.22 -2.77
N ALA A 53 7.27 -8.16 -3.59
CA ALA A 53 7.14 -6.81 -3.07
C ALA A 53 5.87 -6.66 -2.23
N ASP A 54 4.74 -7.15 -2.73
CA ASP A 54 3.45 -7.17 -2.02
C ASP A 54 3.54 -7.97 -0.71
N VAL A 55 4.06 -9.20 -0.76
CA VAL A 55 4.25 -10.03 0.43
C VAL A 55 5.19 -9.37 1.44
N LEU A 56 6.34 -8.86 1.00
CA LEU A 56 7.33 -8.31 1.91
C LEU A 56 6.78 -7.08 2.63
N ILE A 57 6.06 -6.20 1.92
CA ILE A 57 5.37 -5.06 2.53
C ILE A 57 4.35 -5.53 3.57
N GLN A 58 3.52 -6.53 3.22
CA GLN A 58 2.54 -7.08 4.15
C GLN A 58 3.20 -7.69 5.39
N GLU A 59 4.30 -8.44 5.22
CA GLU A 59 5.02 -9.09 6.32
C GLU A 59 5.79 -8.09 7.19
N VAL A 60 6.25 -6.96 6.62
CA VAL A 60 6.80 -5.83 7.40
C VAL A 60 5.73 -5.22 8.31
N ILE A 61 4.55 -4.93 7.76
CA ILE A 61 3.44 -4.38 8.53
C ILE A 61 3.04 -5.35 9.65
N LYS A 62 2.90 -6.64 9.34
CA LYS A 62 2.59 -7.69 10.34
C LYS A 62 3.66 -7.79 11.42
N HIS A 63 4.94 -7.80 11.04
CA HIS A 63 6.05 -7.92 11.97
C HIS A 63 6.11 -6.72 12.93
N ASP A 64 6.09 -5.51 12.40
CA ASP A 64 6.29 -4.30 13.21
C ASP A 64 5.08 -4.05 14.13
N LEU A 65 3.85 -4.20 13.64
CA LEU A 65 2.65 -4.10 14.47
C LEU A 65 2.57 -5.23 15.50
N GLY A 66 2.88 -6.47 15.11
CA GLY A 66 2.83 -7.62 16.02
C GLY A 66 3.90 -7.55 17.11
N LYS A 67 5.03 -6.90 16.83
CA LYS A 67 6.08 -6.64 17.82
C LYS A 67 5.68 -5.57 18.84
N GLU A 68 5.02 -4.50 18.39
CA GLU A 68 4.59 -3.40 19.27
C GLU A 68 3.29 -3.71 20.04
N PHE A 69 2.37 -4.45 19.40
CA PHE A 69 1.07 -4.84 19.96
C PHE A 69 0.89 -6.36 19.87
N PRO A 70 1.39 -7.13 20.85
CA PRO A 70 1.26 -8.58 20.87
C PRO A 70 -0.19 -9.08 20.76
N GLU A 71 -1.17 -8.29 21.19
CA GLU A 71 -2.61 -8.60 21.11
C GLU A 71 -3.13 -8.68 19.68
N LEU A 72 -2.45 -8.05 18.72
CA LEU A 72 -2.77 -8.12 17.29
C LEU A 72 -2.17 -9.35 16.61
N GLN A 73 -1.25 -10.07 17.24
CA GLN A 73 -0.65 -11.26 16.63
C GLN A 73 -1.73 -12.30 16.31
N GLY A 74 -1.73 -12.78 15.05
CA GLY A 74 -2.78 -13.67 14.54
C GLY A 74 -4.07 -12.97 14.09
N HIS A 75 -4.16 -11.65 14.23
CA HIS A 75 -5.29 -10.82 13.83
C HIS A 75 -4.91 -9.72 12.82
N ILE A 76 -3.74 -9.85 12.18
CA ILE A 76 -3.30 -9.00 11.08
C ILE A 76 -3.40 -9.82 9.79
N HIS A 77 -4.36 -9.46 8.95
CA HIS A 77 -4.70 -10.11 7.70
C HIS A 77 -4.33 -9.24 6.52
N GLY A 78 -4.25 -9.83 5.34
CA GLY A 78 -4.08 -9.11 4.09
C GLY A 78 -4.29 -10.04 2.89
N GLU A 79 -4.16 -9.47 1.70
CA GLU A 79 -4.42 -10.17 0.43
C GLU A 79 -3.44 -11.33 0.18
N GLU A 80 -2.18 -11.17 0.58
CA GLU A 80 -1.10 -12.03 0.11
C GLU A 80 -0.83 -13.23 1.02
N SER A 81 -0.52 -14.37 0.40
CA SER A 81 0.11 -15.51 1.09
C SER A 81 1.61 -15.27 1.20
N ASN A 82 2.20 -15.55 2.36
CA ASN A 82 3.64 -15.39 2.53
C ASN A 82 4.46 -16.62 2.07
N GLU A 83 3.82 -17.63 1.49
CA GLU A 83 4.47 -18.84 1.02
C GLU A 83 4.95 -18.74 -0.43
N PHE A 84 6.25 -18.95 -0.63
CA PHE A 84 6.91 -19.05 -1.94
C PHE A 84 7.49 -20.44 -2.14
N ARG A 85 7.90 -20.72 -3.38
CA ARG A 85 8.76 -21.85 -3.67
C ARG A 85 10.20 -21.39 -3.75
N ASP A 86 11.08 -22.10 -3.05
CA ASP A 86 12.53 -21.85 -3.14
C ASP A 86 13.11 -22.37 -4.47
N VAL A 87 14.39 -22.05 -4.71
CA VAL A 87 15.14 -22.49 -5.90
C VAL A 87 15.29 -24.01 -6.03
N GLN A 88 15.06 -24.77 -4.96
CA GLN A 88 15.13 -26.23 -4.89
C GLN A 88 13.74 -26.88 -5.03
N GLY A 89 12.66 -26.09 -5.10
CA GLY A 89 11.27 -26.53 -5.19
C GLY A 89 10.57 -26.78 -3.86
N GLY A 90 11.23 -26.49 -2.72
CA GLY A 90 10.64 -26.51 -1.38
C GLY A 90 9.77 -25.28 -1.12
N THR A 91 8.97 -25.31 -0.05
CA THR A 91 8.16 -24.15 0.37
C THR A 91 8.95 -23.30 1.36
N VAL A 92 9.02 -22.00 1.12
CA VAL A 92 9.64 -21.02 2.01
C VAL A 92 8.62 -19.95 2.38
N ALA A 93 8.48 -19.67 3.68
CA ALA A 93 7.62 -18.58 4.16
C ALA A 93 8.45 -17.31 4.33
N VAL A 94 8.18 -16.29 3.52
CA VAL A 94 8.80 -14.97 3.62
C VAL A 94 8.31 -14.28 4.89
N ARG A 95 9.25 -13.67 5.62
CA ARG A 95 9.01 -12.94 6.86
C ARG A 95 10.17 -11.99 7.14
N VAL A 96 9.96 -11.01 8.00
CA VAL A 96 11.07 -10.23 8.58
C VAL A 96 11.75 -11.07 9.65
N CYS A 97 13.05 -11.35 9.49
CA CYS A 97 13.83 -12.11 10.48
C CYS A 97 14.35 -11.20 11.60
N ALA A 98 14.88 -11.78 12.67
CA ALA A 98 15.41 -11.03 13.81
C ALA A 98 16.60 -10.12 13.47
N THR A 99 17.39 -10.48 12.46
CA THR A 99 18.53 -9.68 12.00
C THR A 99 18.46 -9.37 10.50
N PRO A 100 19.07 -8.27 10.04
CA PRO A 100 19.19 -7.98 8.60
C PRO A 100 19.88 -9.12 7.85
N ARG A 101 20.93 -9.70 8.43
CA ARG A 101 21.67 -10.84 7.83
C ARG A 101 20.77 -12.05 7.59
N ASP A 102 19.93 -12.41 8.56
CA ASP A 102 19.02 -13.54 8.41
C ASP A 102 17.90 -13.23 7.41
N THR A 103 17.52 -11.96 7.29
CA THR A 103 16.54 -11.50 6.30
C THR A 103 17.11 -11.59 4.89
N VAL A 104 18.37 -11.17 4.69
CA VAL A 104 19.10 -11.37 3.42
C VAL A 104 19.14 -12.84 3.04
N ALA A 105 19.53 -13.72 3.98
CA ALA A 105 19.61 -15.16 3.72
C ALA A 105 18.26 -15.75 3.30
N LEU A 106 17.16 -15.33 3.95
CA LEU A 106 15.82 -15.73 3.57
C LEU A 106 15.45 -15.21 2.18
N LEU A 107 15.66 -13.93 1.90
CA LEU A 107 15.32 -13.32 0.61
C LEU A 107 16.09 -13.97 -0.54
N LEU A 108 17.36 -14.34 -0.35
CA LEU A 108 18.17 -15.06 -1.34
C LEU A 108 17.61 -16.45 -1.69
N SER A 109 16.90 -17.11 -0.76
CA SER A 109 16.25 -18.39 -1.06
C SER A 109 15.10 -18.26 -2.07
N VAL A 110 14.52 -17.05 -2.18
CA VAL A 110 13.46 -16.69 -3.13
C VAL A 110 14.02 -16.00 -4.37
N LEU A 111 14.91 -15.02 -4.17
CA LEU A 111 15.51 -14.18 -5.22
C LEU A 111 16.68 -14.85 -5.97
N GLY A 112 17.17 -15.99 -5.48
CA GLY A 112 18.32 -16.66 -6.08
C GLY A 112 19.61 -15.82 -5.93
N PRO A 113 20.38 -15.59 -7.00
CA PRO A 113 21.69 -14.96 -6.92
C PRO A 113 21.68 -13.42 -6.72
N GLU A 114 20.51 -12.81 -6.56
CA GLU A 114 20.34 -11.35 -6.54
C GLU A 114 20.71 -10.73 -5.19
N GLN A 115 21.99 -10.81 -4.82
CA GLN A 115 22.53 -10.33 -3.53
C GLN A 115 22.22 -8.86 -3.27
N ALA A 116 22.45 -7.98 -4.25
CA ALA A 116 22.22 -6.55 -4.08
C ALA A 116 20.74 -6.23 -3.80
N ALA A 117 19.82 -6.94 -4.45
CA ALA A 117 18.39 -6.78 -4.22
C ALA A 117 18.00 -7.24 -2.80
N ALA A 118 18.50 -8.41 -2.37
CA ALA A 118 18.24 -8.96 -1.04
C ALA A 118 18.76 -8.03 0.07
N GLU A 119 19.96 -7.45 -0.09
CA GLU A 119 20.54 -6.50 0.85
C GLU A 119 19.76 -5.19 0.94
N LEU A 120 19.36 -4.61 -0.20
CA LEU A 120 18.55 -3.38 -0.23
C LEU A 120 17.19 -3.57 0.46
N LEU A 121 16.52 -4.68 0.20
CA LEU A 121 15.24 -5.00 0.84
C LEU A 121 15.41 -5.26 2.33
N ALA A 122 16.43 -6.04 2.73
CA ALA A 122 16.70 -6.31 4.12
C ALA A 122 17.04 -5.05 4.92
N ASP A 123 17.81 -4.13 4.35
CA ASP A 123 18.09 -2.83 4.99
C ASP A 123 16.79 -2.02 5.17
N ALA A 124 15.95 -1.96 4.14
CA ALA A 124 14.70 -1.21 4.18
C ALA A 124 13.68 -1.77 5.19
N VAL A 125 13.54 -3.10 5.29
CA VAL A 125 12.59 -3.72 6.22
C VAL A 125 13.05 -3.63 7.67
N HIS A 126 14.34 -3.44 7.93
CA HIS A 126 14.90 -3.26 9.28
C HIS A 126 15.05 -1.78 9.68
N ARG A 127 14.85 -0.85 8.75
CA ARG A 127 14.95 0.57 9.03
C ARG A 127 13.74 1.07 9.82
N ASP A 128 14.00 1.89 10.83
CA ASP A 128 12.96 2.63 11.55
C ASP A 128 12.54 3.86 10.75
N VAL A 129 11.23 4.12 10.69
CA VAL A 129 10.68 5.34 10.08
C VAL A 129 10.32 6.32 11.18
N THR A 130 10.79 7.56 11.03
CA THR A 130 10.44 8.64 11.94
C THR A 130 9.35 9.49 11.32
N LEU A 131 8.18 9.55 11.96
CA LEU A 131 7.10 10.44 11.58
C LEU A 131 7.34 11.84 12.16
N GLN A 132 7.19 12.87 11.33
CA GLN A 132 7.22 14.28 11.74
C GLN A 132 5.83 14.89 11.55
N ASP A 133 4.82 14.34 12.23
CA ASP A 133 3.43 14.81 12.17
C ASP A 133 2.91 15.14 13.57
N GLU A 134 2.89 16.44 13.88
CA GLU A 134 2.39 16.98 15.15
C GLU A 134 0.88 16.76 15.32
N ALA A 135 0.11 16.76 14.22
CA ALA A 135 -1.34 16.56 14.28
C ALA A 135 -1.68 15.12 14.66
N LEU A 136 -0.85 14.16 14.24
CA LEU A 136 -0.95 12.76 14.63
C LEU A 136 -0.45 12.51 16.07
N ALA A 137 0.55 13.25 16.53
CA ALA A 137 1.16 13.07 17.85
C ALA A 137 0.15 13.20 19.02
N GLY A 138 -0.89 14.03 18.85
CA GLY A 138 -1.92 14.27 19.87
C GLY A 138 -3.16 13.39 19.79
N VAL A 139 -3.22 12.41 18.87
CA VAL A 139 -4.43 11.63 18.60
C VAL A 139 -4.35 10.25 19.25
N GLU A 140 -5.13 10.07 20.32
CA GLU A 140 -5.28 8.80 21.03
C GLU A 140 -6.75 8.35 20.99
N PRO A 141 -7.14 7.57 19.97
CA PRO A 141 -8.51 7.08 19.88
C PRO A 141 -8.78 6.06 21.01
N PRO A 142 -10.00 6.07 21.60
CA PRO A 142 -10.36 5.15 22.69
C PRO A 142 -10.65 3.76 22.13
N VAL A 143 -9.62 3.09 21.63
CA VAL A 143 -9.68 1.76 21.00
C VAL A 143 -8.62 0.87 21.62
N SER A 144 -9.00 -0.35 21.98
CA SER A 144 -8.08 -1.36 22.49
C SER A 144 -7.57 -2.22 21.33
N PRO A 145 -6.24 -2.39 21.16
CA PRO A 145 -5.70 -3.32 20.18
C PRO A 145 -6.27 -4.74 20.30
N GLN A 146 -6.62 -5.18 21.51
CA GLN A 146 -7.18 -6.52 21.76
C GLN A 146 -8.52 -6.77 21.04
N ASP A 147 -9.33 -5.72 20.88
CA ASP A 147 -10.65 -5.82 20.26
C ASP A 147 -10.59 -5.65 18.74
N LEU A 148 -9.42 -5.32 18.19
CA LEU A 148 -9.25 -5.01 16.77
C LEU A 148 -8.55 -6.14 16.00
N ALA A 149 -8.86 -6.18 14.71
CA ALA A 149 -8.09 -6.90 13.71
C ALA A 149 -7.73 -5.94 12.57
N VAL A 150 -6.68 -6.25 11.81
CA VAL A 150 -6.14 -5.41 10.75
C VAL A 150 -6.31 -6.11 9.40
N TRP A 151 -6.62 -5.36 8.35
CA TRP A 151 -6.64 -5.79 6.96
C TRP A 151 -5.69 -4.90 6.15
N ILE A 152 -4.82 -5.54 5.35
CA ILE A 152 -3.77 -4.90 4.57
C ILE A 152 -4.01 -5.16 3.09
N ASP A 153 -3.97 -4.10 2.30
CA ASP A 153 -3.70 -4.15 0.86
C ASP A 153 -2.31 -3.52 0.65
N PRO A 154 -1.26 -4.34 0.42
CA PRO A 154 0.12 -3.87 0.48
C PRO A 154 0.45 -2.90 -0.68
N ILE A 155 -0.08 -3.15 -1.88
CA ILE A 155 -0.02 -2.27 -3.03
C ILE A 155 -1.32 -2.38 -3.85
N ASP A 156 -2.32 -1.55 -3.50
CA ASP A 156 -3.53 -1.39 -4.33
C ASP A 156 -3.12 -0.93 -5.73
N SER A 157 -3.84 -1.38 -6.75
CA SER A 157 -3.51 -1.07 -8.15
C SER A 157 -2.14 -1.59 -8.59
N THR A 158 -1.78 -2.82 -8.20
CA THR A 158 -0.51 -3.49 -8.57
C THR A 158 -0.17 -3.35 -10.05
N ASN A 159 -1.17 -3.44 -10.94
CA ASN A 159 -0.97 -3.26 -12.39
C ASN A 159 -0.42 -1.88 -12.76
N GLU A 160 -0.90 -0.81 -12.11
CA GLU A 160 -0.40 0.55 -12.35
C GLU A 160 0.95 0.77 -11.67
N TYR A 161 1.17 0.16 -10.50
CA TYR A 161 2.47 0.14 -9.84
C TYR A 161 3.55 -0.49 -10.70
N ILE A 162 3.28 -1.67 -11.28
CA ILE A 162 4.19 -2.36 -12.21
C ILE A 162 4.34 -1.58 -13.50
N GLY A 163 3.22 -1.19 -14.12
CA GLY A 163 3.19 -0.43 -15.37
C GLY A 163 3.94 0.89 -15.28
N GLY A 164 4.04 1.47 -14.08
CA GLY A 164 5.09 2.43 -13.78
C GLY A 164 4.96 3.77 -14.46
N ARG A 165 3.78 4.10 -14.99
CA ARG A 165 3.59 5.34 -15.75
C ARG A 165 3.59 6.53 -14.80
N GLU A 166 4.57 7.41 -15.00
CA GLU A 166 4.81 8.58 -14.15
C GLU A 166 4.12 9.84 -14.68
N ASP A 167 4.00 9.97 -16.01
CA ASP A 167 3.54 11.18 -16.68
C ASP A 167 2.08 11.08 -17.15
N VAL A 168 1.18 10.69 -16.25
CA VAL A 168 -0.26 10.63 -16.53
C VAL A 168 -0.94 11.90 -15.99
N PRO A 169 -1.35 12.85 -16.87
CA PRO A 169 -1.94 14.10 -16.40
C PRO A 169 -3.31 13.84 -15.74
N PRO A 170 -3.61 14.48 -14.59
CA PRO A 170 -4.91 14.36 -13.96
C PRO A 170 -5.98 15.07 -14.78
N VAL A 171 -7.19 14.51 -14.78
CA VAL A 171 -8.39 15.11 -15.38
C VAL A 171 -9.25 15.65 -14.24
N ASP A 172 -9.36 16.97 -14.14
CA ASP A 172 -10.10 17.66 -13.07
C ASP A 172 -9.66 17.19 -11.67
N GLY A 173 -8.35 17.08 -11.47
CA GLY A 173 -7.72 16.66 -10.21
C GLY A 173 -7.61 15.15 -10.00
N ILE A 174 -8.20 14.31 -10.86
CA ILE A 174 -8.21 12.85 -10.72
C ILE A 174 -7.22 12.23 -11.69
N ALA A 175 -6.25 11.46 -11.17
CA ALA A 175 -5.33 10.70 -12.00
C ALA A 175 -6.05 9.49 -12.62
N PRO A 176 -6.17 9.40 -13.95
CA PRO A 176 -6.94 8.32 -14.55
C PRO A 176 -6.27 6.95 -14.46
N ALA A 177 -4.96 6.92 -14.18
CA ALA A 177 -4.08 5.77 -14.05
C ALA A 177 -2.66 6.25 -13.73
N GLY A 178 -1.68 5.35 -13.70
CA GLY A 178 -0.28 5.61 -13.37
C GLY A 178 0.04 5.41 -11.89
N LEU A 179 1.30 5.67 -11.53
CA LEU A 179 1.81 5.43 -10.18
C LEU A 179 1.02 6.15 -9.08
N CYS A 180 0.41 7.30 -9.37
CA CYS A 180 -0.42 8.02 -8.42
C CYS A 180 -1.66 7.24 -7.95
N SER A 181 -2.05 6.18 -8.67
CA SER A 181 -3.16 5.30 -8.28
C SER A 181 -2.74 4.08 -7.47
N ALA A 182 -1.43 3.86 -7.27
CA ALA A 182 -0.91 2.79 -6.44
C ALA A 182 -0.78 3.26 -4.99
N LEU A 183 -1.45 2.57 -4.07
CA LEU A 183 -1.59 2.98 -2.66
C LEU A 183 -1.20 1.84 -1.72
N VAL A 184 -0.84 2.19 -0.48
CA VAL A 184 -0.83 1.23 0.64
C VAL A 184 -2.08 1.47 1.47
N LEU A 185 -2.88 0.44 1.70
CA LEU A 185 -4.11 0.54 2.49
C LEU A 185 -4.00 -0.31 3.75
N ILE A 186 -4.25 0.30 4.90
CA ILE A 186 -4.28 -0.40 6.19
C ILE A 186 -5.56 -0.01 6.91
N GLY A 187 -6.46 -0.98 7.11
CA GLY A 187 -7.69 -0.79 7.87
C GLY A 187 -7.66 -1.60 9.16
N ALA A 188 -8.15 -1.04 10.27
CA ALA A 188 -8.43 -1.80 11.48
C ALA A 188 -9.94 -1.82 11.73
N PHE A 189 -10.47 -2.98 12.12
CA PHE A 189 -11.89 -3.20 12.34
C PHE A 189 -12.13 -3.91 13.68
N ASP A 190 -13.28 -3.65 14.28
CA ASP A 190 -13.69 -4.30 15.52
C ASP A 190 -14.05 -5.77 15.24
N ARG A 191 -13.43 -6.68 16.01
CA ARG A 191 -13.52 -8.13 15.78
C ARG A 191 -14.91 -8.70 16.04
N ARG A 192 -15.73 -8.04 16.86
CA ARG A 192 -17.05 -8.53 17.25
C ARG A 192 -18.13 -8.11 16.26
N SER A 193 -18.11 -6.84 15.88
CA SER A 193 -19.09 -6.22 14.99
C SER A 193 -18.71 -6.31 13.51
N GLY A 194 -17.41 -6.42 13.21
CA GLY A 194 -16.88 -6.30 11.86
C GLY A 194 -16.83 -4.86 11.34
N CYS A 195 -17.19 -3.86 12.16
CA CYS A 195 -17.20 -2.47 11.73
C CYS A 195 -15.77 -1.91 11.58
N PRO A 196 -15.47 -1.14 10.51
CA PRO A 196 -14.19 -0.44 10.39
C PRO A 196 -14.06 0.66 11.45
N VAL A 197 -12.89 0.75 12.06
CA VAL A 197 -12.59 1.61 13.21
C VAL A 197 -11.47 2.60 12.92
N LEU A 198 -10.35 2.14 12.33
CA LEU A 198 -9.24 2.98 11.90
C LEU A 198 -8.95 2.72 10.42
N GLY A 199 -8.48 3.74 9.71
CA GLY A 199 -8.01 3.57 8.34
C GLY A 199 -6.82 4.47 8.06
N VAL A 200 -5.83 3.94 7.34
CA VAL A 200 -4.70 4.67 6.81
C VAL A 200 -4.62 4.41 5.30
N ILE A 201 -4.52 5.49 4.53
CA ILE A 201 -4.25 5.46 3.09
C ILE A 201 -2.91 6.16 2.87
N ASN A 202 -1.90 5.44 2.44
CA ASN A 202 -0.62 6.03 2.04
C ASN A 202 -0.56 6.11 0.50
N GLU A 203 -0.16 7.26 -0.02
CA GLU A 203 0.13 7.53 -1.43
C GLU A 203 1.66 7.58 -1.61
N PRO A 204 2.34 6.47 -1.97
CA PRO A 204 3.79 6.47 -2.08
C PRO A 204 4.30 7.42 -3.17
N PHE A 205 3.49 7.62 -4.23
CA PHE A 205 3.82 8.35 -5.45
C PHE A 205 2.91 9.59 -5.63
N PHE A 206 2.81 10.44 -4.61
CA PHE A 206 1.94 11.62 -4.66
C PHE A 206 2.49 12.77 -5.52
N ARG A 207 3.73 13.19 -5.28
CA ARG A 207 4.35 14.31 -5.99
C ARG A 207 5.77 13.96 -6.39
N ARG A 208 6.12 14.19 -7.65
CA ARG A 208 7.48 14.03 -8.15
C ARG A 208 8.20 15.37 -8.18
N ASP A 209 9.38 15.42 -7.58
CA ASP A 209 10.24 16.59 -7.66
C ASP A 209 10.78 16.74 -9.10
N PRO A 210 10.56 17.89 -9.76
CA PRO A 210 10.95 18.06 -11.16
C PRO A 210 12.47 18.11 -11.38
N ARG A 211 13.26 18.41 -10.35
CA ARG A 211 14.73 18.51 -10.42
C ARG A 211 15.40 17.19 -10.07
N THR A 212 15.03 16.60 -8.93
CA THR A 212 15.67 15.37 -8.43
C THR A 212 15.01 14.11 -8.97
N ARG A 213 13.84 14.24 -9.62
CA ARG A 213 12.99 13.13 -10.09
C ARG A 213 12.53 12.18 -8.98
N ARG A 214 12.76 12.51 -7.71
CA ARG A 214 12.35 11.71 -6.55
C ARG A 214 10.87 11.88 -6.26
N TRP A 215 10.24 10.79 -5.84
CA TRP A 215 8.86 10.77 -5.38
C TRP A 215 8.78 11.18 -3.91
N GLN A 216 7.83 12.06 -3.62
CA GLN A 216 7.38 12.42 -2.29
C GLN A 216 6.00 11.80 -2.10
N GLY A 217 5.84 11.05 -1.01
CA GLY A 217 4.55 10.50 -0.63
C GLY A 217 3.75 11.45 0.25
N ARG A 218 2.55 11.00 0.61
CA ARG A 218 1.75 11.53 1.72
C ARG A 218 0.84 10.42 2.23
N TYR A 219 0.28 10.61 3.40
CA TYR A 219 -0.72 9.69 3.95
C TYR A 219 -1.91 10.45 4.50
N HIS A 220 -3.01 9.72 4.64
CA HIS A 220 -4.24 10.15 5.27
C HIS A 220 -4.67 9.11 6.28
N TRP A 221 -5.32 9.55 7.35
CA TRP A 221 -5.83 8.65 8.37
C TRP A 221 -7.21 9.08 8.87
N GLY A 222 -7.98 8.12 9.38
CA GLY A 222 -9.30 8.36 9.93
C GLY A 222 -9.63 7.41 11.08
N VAL A 223 -10.48 7.88 11.99
CA VAL A 223 -10.99 7.13 13.15
C VAL A 223 -12.51 7.27 13.22
N ALA A 224 -13.20 6.14 13.33
CA ALA A 224 -14.64 6.07 13.56
C ALA A 224 -14.96 4.99 14.61
N HIS A 225 -15.06 5.39 15.89
CA HIS A 225 -15.39 4.46 16.99
C HIS A 225 -16.29 5.14 18.04
N GLY A 226 -17.44 4.53 18.34
CA GLY A 226 -18.45 5.15 19.20
C GLY A 226 -18.87 6.53 18.66
N ASP A 227 -18.71 7.57 19.47
CA ASP A 227 -18.95 8.97 19.10
C ASP A 227 -17.71 9.67 18.50
N THR A 228 -16.54 9.03 18.54
CA THR A 228 -15.28 9.59 18.03
C THR A 228 -15.28 9.57 16.50
N ARG A 229 -15.13 10.74 15.87
CA ARG A 229 -14.90 10.90 14.43
C ARG A 229 -13.73 11.84 14.21
N LEU A 230 -12.57 11.30 13.83
CA LEU A 230 -11.34 12.06 13.59
C LEU A 230 -10.80 11.73 12.20
N CYS A 231 -10.14 12.69 11.56
CA CYS A 231 -9.54 12.52 10.25
C CYS A 231 -8.38 13.50 10.08
N SER A 232 -7.36 13.11 9.31
CA SER A 232 -6.25 13.98 8.89
C SER A 232 -6.66 15.05 7.88
N LEU A 233 -7.88 14.97 7.35
CA LEU A 233 -8.38 15.83 6.29
C LEU A 233 -9.51 16.74 6.75
N SER A 234 -9.51 17.96 6.22
CA SER A 234 -10.63 18.88 6.34
C SER A 234 -11.79 18.43 5.44
N PRO A 235 -13.05 18.66 5.86
CA PRO A 235 -14.21 18.39 5.01
C PRO A 235 -14.10 19.10 3.65
N PRO A 236 -14.34 18.39 2.53
CA PRO A 236 -14.32 19.02 1.22
C PRO A 236 -15.50 20.00 1.05
N PRO A 237 -15.37 21.01 0.17
CA PRO A 237 -16.45 21.94 -0.10
C PRO A 237 -17.65 21.22 -0.74
N ALA A 238 -18.85 21.67 -0.38
CA ALA A 238 -20.09 21.15 -0.98
C ALA A 238 -20.13 21.44 -2.48
N ARG A 239 -20.55 20.46 -3.28
CA ARG A 239 -20.75 20.59 -4.73
C ARG A 239 -22.22 20.49 -5.08
N ALA A 240 -22.67 21.35 -6.00
CA ALA A 240 -24.04 21.34 -6.49
C ALA A 240 -24.36 20.11 -7.37
N VAL A 241 -23.35 19.58 -8.09
CA VAL A 241 -23.48 18.41 -8.95
C VAL A 241 -22.55 17.30 -8.43
N PRO A 242 -23.05 16.07 -8.21
CA PRO A 242 -22.23 14.93 -7.87
C PRO A 242 -21.16 14.64 -8.92
N ARG A 243 -19.97 14.22 -8.48
CA ARG A 243 -18.96 13.60 -9.35
C ARG A 243 -19.00 12.10 -9.18
N VAL A 244 -18.90 11.39 -10.29
CA VAL A 244 -18.86 9.93 -10.32
C VAL A 244 -17.48 9.52 -10.82
N VAL A 245 -16.79 8.68 -10.05
CA VAL A 245 -15.47 8.13 -10.40
C VAL A 245 -15.62 6.63 -10.61
N LEU A 246 -15.26 6.15 -11.79
CA LEU A 246 -15.44 4.75 -12.21
C LEU A 246 -14.12 4.10 -12.62
N SER A 247 -14.07 2.77 -12.54
CA SER A 247 -13.07 2.02 -13.27
C SER A 247 -13.30 2.15 -14.79
N ARG A 248 -12.23 2.12 -15.58
CA ARG A 248 -12.36 2.04 -17.05
C ARG A 248 -13.01 0.73 -17.49
N ALA A 249 -12.91 -0.33 -16.68
CA ALA A 249 -13.50 -1.62 -16.95
C ALA A 249 -15.01 -1.69 -16.73
N GLU A 250 -15.64 -0.65 -16.14
CA GLU A 250 -17.08 -0.68 -15.86
C GLU A 250 -17.91 -0.81 -17.14
N GLY A 251 -18.90 -1.69 -17.11
CA GLY A 251 -19.76 -2.00 -18.26
C GLY A 251 -20.73 -0.86 -18.64
N PRO A 252 -21.31 -0.90 -19.85
CA PRO A 252 -22.24 0.13 -20.34
C PRO A 252 -23.45 0.36 -19.43
N ALA A 253 -23.96 -0.68 -18.77
CA ALA A 253 -25.11 -0.59 -17.86
C ALA A 253 -24.80 0.31 -16.65
N VAL A 254 -23.64 0.13 -16.01
CA VAL A 254 -23.19 0.94 -14.86
C VAL A 254 -22.98 2.40 -15.29
N ARG A 255 -22.32 2.61 -16.43
CA ARG A 255 -22.09 3.94 -16.99
C ARG A 255 -23.39 4.66 -17.34
N GLY A 256 -24.36 3.94 -17.90
CA GLY A 256 -25.68 4.47 -18.23
C GLY A 256 -26.49 4.86 -16.99
N ALA A 257 -26.42 4.06 -15.92
CA ALA A 257 -27.12 4.34 -14.67
C ALA A 257 -26.54 5.56 -13.92
N LEU A 258 -25.22 5.73 -13.92
CA LEU A 258 -24.55 6.78 -13.14
C LEU A 258 -24.29 8.07 -13.94
N GLY A 259 -24.30 8.00 -15.27
CA GLY A 259 -24.08 9.14 -16.16
C GLY A 259 -25.00 10.35 -15.86
N PRO A 260 -26.33 10.17 -15.72
CA PRO A 260 -27.24 11.28 -15.43
C PRO A 260 -26.92 12.02 -14.12
N LEU A 261 -26.35 11.34 -13.12
CA LEU A 261 -26.01 11.92 -11.81
C LEU A 261 -24.84 12.92 -11.89
N CYS A 262 -23.99 12.81 -12.92
CA CYS A 262 -22.81 13.65 -13.13
C CYS A 262 -22.87 14.43 -14.45
N GLY A 263 -24.07 14.74 -14.95
CA GLY A 263 -24.24 15.49 -16.20
C GLY A 263 -23.65 14.79 -17.43
N GLY A 264 -23.60 13.46 -17.42
CA GLY A 264 -23.06 12.62 -18.49
C GLY A 264 -21.53 12.56 -18.56
N ARG A 265 -20.81 13.04 -17.53
CA ARG A 265 -19.35 13.15 -17.53
C ARG A 265 -18.72 12.43 -16.33
N PRO A 266 -18.70 11.09 -16.31
CA PRO A 266 -17.97 10.36 -15.28
C PRO A 266 -16.46 10.55 -15.44
N HIS A 267 -15.74 10.55 -14.33
CA HIS A 267 -14.29 10.45 -14.30
C HIS A 267 -13.89 8.98 -14.24
N PHE A 268 -12.69 8.70 -14.74
CA PHE A 268 -12.10 7.37 -14.67
C PHE A 268 -10.86 7.41 -13.83
N ALA A 269 -10.66 6.36 -13.03
CA ALA A 269 -9.45 6.16 -12.25
C ALA A 269 -9.18 4.66 -12.06
N ALA A 270 -7.89 4.29 -12.08
CA ALA A 270 -7.43 2.98 -11.65
C ALA A 270 -7.29 2.92 -10.12
N GLY A 271 -7.09 1.72 -9.56
CA GLY A 271 -6.98 1.50 -8.11
C GLY A 271 -8.30 1.57 -7.36
N ALA A 272 -8.62 0.55 -6.57
CA ALA A 272 -9.86 0.54 -5.78
C ALA A 272 -9.76 1.57 -4.64
N GLY A 273 -8.65 1.55 -3.92
CA GLY A 273 -8.31 2.53 -2.89
C GLY A 273 -8.22 3.94 -3.46
N TYR A 274 -7.61 4.13 -4.64
CA TYR A 274 -7.50 5.47 -5.21
C TYR A 274 -8.84 6.09 -5.61
N LYS A 275 -9.80 5.28 -6.08
CA LYS A 275 -11.18 5.74 -6.29
C LYS A 275 -11.84 6.18 -4.98
N MET A 276 -11.65 5.44 -3.89
CA MET A 276 -12.16 5.82 -2.57
C MET A 276 -11.48 7.08 -2.04
N LEU A 277 -10.17 7.21 -2.24
CA LEU A 277 -9.42 8.41 -1.88
C LEU A 277 -9.92 9.65 -2.63
N CYS A 278 -10.30 9.52 -3.91
CA CYS A 278 -10.92 10.62 -4.66
C CYS A 278 -12.21 11.10 -3.97
N VAL A 279 -13.05 10.18 -3.47
CA VAL A 279 -14.26 10.52 -2.71
C VAL A 279 -13.91 11.21 -1.39
N ILE A 280 -12.94 10.67 -0.64
CA ILE A 280 -12.48 11.22 0.64
C ILE A 280 -11.96 12.65 0.48
N LEU A 281 -11.20 12.92 -0.58
CA LEU A 281 -10.65 14.23 -0.91
C LEU A 281 -11.68 15.19 -1.55
N GLY A 282 -12.88 14.71 -1.85
CA GLY A 282 -13.91 15.49 -2.56
C GLY A 282 -13.49 15.91 -3.97
N LEU A 283 -12.68 15.09 -4.64
CA LEU A 283 -12.20 15.34 -5.99
C LEU A 283 -13.34 15.22 -6.99
#